data_AF-A0A0S7ZGM8-F1
#
_entry.id   AF-A0A0S7ZGM8-F1
#
_cell.length_a   1.000
_cell.length_b   1.000
_cell.length_c   1.000
_cell.angle_alpha   90.00
_cell.angle_beta   90.00
_cell.angle_gamma   90.00
#
_symmetry.space_group_name_H-M   'P 1'
#
loop_
_entity.id
_entity.type
_entity.pdbx_description
1 polymer ?
#
loop_
_entity_poly.entity_id
_entity_poly.type
_entity_poly.pdbx_seq_one_letter_code
_entity_poly.pdbx_strand_id
1 'polypeptide(L)'
;MAQKKPSFNVEISDIFDEEQEEFVIQKVAPCVKRSVEELKEYFKKTDTIEVRRISEEEAKGLCKELEGRDLLVKMYGIKQRQIERESKQIRCPKCGTVLETLEWRCPECYHEFPEYEFVGDEDGEA
;
A
#
# COMPACT_ATOMS: atom_id res chain seq x y z
N MET A 1 27.90 6.63 -14.31
CA MET A 1 27.07 6.29 -13.14
C MET A 1 25.61 6.38 -13.58
N ALA A 2 24.93 5.25 -13.75
CA ALA A 2 23.51 5.26 -14.13
C ALA A 2 22.71 5.74 -12.91
N GLN A 3 22.27 7.00 -12.95
CA GLN A 3 21.35 7.53 -11.95
C GLN A 3 20.09 6.67 -12.01
N LYS A 4 19.90 5.77 -11.03
CA LYS A 4 18.67 4.99 -10.88
C LYS A 4 17.56 6.00 -10.67
N LYS A 5 16.78 6.27 -11.72
CA LYS A 5 15.60 7.14 -11.64
C LYS A 5 14.73 6.63 -10.48
N PRO A 6 14.27 7.53 -9.58
CA PRO A 6 13.37 7.13 -8.50
C PRO A 6 12.14 6.49 -9.13
N SER A 7 11.84 5.27 -8.70
CA SER A 7 10.66 4.54 -9.17
C SER A 7 9.56 4.69 -8.13
N PHE A 8 8.37 4.95 -8.62
CA PHE A 8 7.16 5.16 -7.86
C PHE A 8 6.20 4.00 -8.08
N ASN A 9 5.30 3.82 -7.12
CA ASN A 9 4.17 2.93 -7.27
C ASN A 9 2.89 3.76 -7.19
N VAL A 10 1.88 3.33 -7.95
CA VAL A 10 0.54 3.91 -7.92
C VAL A 10 -0.43 2.78 -7.60
N GLU A 11 -1.19 2.94 -6.53
CA GLU A 11 -2.27 2.06 -6.10
C GLU A 11 -3.59 2.74 -6.47
N ILE A 12 -4.46 2.00 -7.15
CA ILE A 12 -5.78 2.46 -7.58
C ILE A 12 -6.76 1.49 -6.93
N SER A 13 -7.62 1.98 -6.05
CA SER A 13 -8.61 1.23 -5.29
C SER A 13 -10.01 1.80 -5.53
N ASP A 14 -11.04 1.18 -4.97
CA ASP A 14 -12.44 1.61 -5.09
C ASP A 14 -12.96 1.56 -6.55
N ILE A 15 -12.56 0.55 -7.31
CA ILE A 15 -13.07 0.31 -8.67
C ILE A 15 -14.32 -0.58 -8.56
N PHE A 16 -15.50 0.02 -8.75
CA PHE A 16 -16.77 -0.67 -8.53
C PHE A 16 -17.55 -0.95 -9.81
N ASP A 17 -17.45 -0.06 -10.80
CA ASP A 17 -18.23 -0.15 -12.04
C ASP A 17 -17.40 -0.67 -13.22
N GLU A 18 -18.04 -1.38 -14.14
CA GLU A 18 -17.40 -1.92 -15.35
C GLU A 18 -16.77 -0.81 -16.22
N GLU A 19 -17.38 0.37 -16.27
CA GLU A 19 -16.85 1.53 -16.98
C GLU A 19 -15.55 2.07 -16.35
N GLN A 20 -15.46 2.05 -15.01
CA GLN A 20 -14.23 2.39 -14.29
C GLN A 20 -13.17 1.33 -14.52
N GLU A 21 -13.56 0.05 -14.47
CA GLU A 21 -12.66 -1.08 -14.69
C GLU A 21 -12.02 -0.99 -16.09
N GLU A 22 -12.82 -0.82 -17.14
CA GLU A 22 -12.31 -0.69 -18.50
C GLU A 22 -11.40 0.53 -18.67
N PHE A 23 -11.75 1.65 -18.06
CA PHE A 23 -10.93 2.86 -18.08
C PHE A 23 -9.58 2.64 -17.40
N VAL A 24 -9.58 2.08 -16.19
CA VAL A 24 -8.37 1.77 -15.43
C VAL A 24 -7.51 0.76 -16.21
N ILE A 25 -8.10 -0.29 -16.77
CA ILE A 25 -7.37 -1.27 -17.57
C ILE A 25 -6.70 -0.60 -18.78
N GLN A 26 -7.39 0.26 -19.53
CA GLN A 26 -6.78 0.95 -20.67
C GLN A 26 -5.59 1.82 -20.26
N LYS A 27 -5.68 2.50 -19.12
CA LYS A 27 -4.60 3.37 -18.62
C LYS A 27 -3.44 2.58 -18.01
N VAL A 28 -3.74 1.48 -17.34
CA VAL A 28 -2.76 0.69 -16.59
C VAL A 28 -2.08 -0.37 -17.47
N ALA A 29 -2.76 -0.96 -18.44
CA ALA A 29 -2.23 -1.95 -19.38
C ALA A 29 -0.88 -1.59 -20.03
N PRO A 30 -0.60 -0.34 -20.47
CA PRO A 30 0.73 0.01 -20.97
C PRO A 30 1.81 0.01 -19.88
N CYS A 31 1.43 0.23 -18.62
CA CYS A 31 2.36 0.30 -17.49
C CYS A 31 2.59 -1.07 -16.81
N VAL A 32 1.65 -2.02 -16.95
CA VAL A 32 1.77 -3.37 -16.39
C VAL A 32 2.03 -4.39 -17.49
N LYS A 33 2.95 -5.32 -17.25
CA LYS A 33 3.22 -6.43 -18.18
C LYS A 33 2.13 -7.51 -18.12
N ARG A 34 0.86 -7.12 -18.20
CA ARG A 34 -0.30 -8.01 -18.18
C ARG A 34 -1.24 -7.65 -19.33
N SER A 35 -1.88 -8.66 -19.89
CA SER A 35 -2.88 -8.46 -20.93
C SER A 35 -4.17 -7.87 -20.35
N VAL A 36 -4.96 -7.18 -21.18
CA VAL A 36 -6.29 -6.66 -20.82
C VAL A 36 -7.17 -7.76 -20.23
N GLU A 37 -7.15 -8.96 -20.81
CA GLU A 37 -7.92 -10.11 -20.33
C GLU A 37 -7.51 -10.55 -18.91
N GLU A 38 -6.20 -10.60 -18.62
CA GLU A 38 -5.71 -10.92 -17.28
C GLU A 38 -6.12 -9.86 -16.25
N LEU A 39 -6.17 -8.60 -16.66
CA LEU A 39 -6.60 -7.51 -15.79
C LEU A 39 -8.11 -7.59 -15.50
N LYS A 40 -8.95 -7.86 -16.50
CA LYS A 40 -10.39 -8.12 -16.29
C LYS A 40 -10.62 -9.30 -15.35
N GLU A 41 -9.88 -10.40 -15.53
CA GLU A 41 -9.97 -11.54 -14.60
C GLU A 41 -9.47 -11.22 -13.19
N TYR A 42 -8.49 -10.32 -13.08
CA TYR A 42 -8.01 -9.83 -11.79
C TYR A 42 -9.08 -8.98 -11.09
N PHE A 43 -9.74 -8.07 -11.81
CA PHE A 43 -10.77 -7.21 -11.23
C PHE A 43 -12.03 -7.94 -10.77
N LYS A 44 -12.36 -9.08 -11.39
CA LYS A 44 -13.40 -10.00 -10.88
C LYS A 44 -13.16 -10.48 -9.43
N LYS A 45 -11.92 -10.40 -8.94
CA LYS A 45 -11.52 -10.87 -7.61
C LYS A 45 -11.11 -9.75 -6.66
N THR A 46 -10.80 -8.56 -7.18
CA THR A 46 -10.27 -7.43 -6.41
C THR A 46 -10.63 -6.12 -7.08
N ASP A 47 -11.12 -5.16 -6.31
CA ASP A 47 -11.39 -3.78 -6.74
C ASP A 47 -10.13 -2.89 -6.78
N THR A 48 -8.96 -3.46 -6.48
CA THR A 48 -7.70 -2.72 -6.32
C THR A 48 -6.61 -3.23 -7.27
N ILE A 49 -5.84 -2.31 -7.86
CA ILE A 49 -4.66 -2.58 -8.71
C ILE A 49 -3.45 -1.75 -8.30
N GLU A 50 -2.26 -2.36 -8.29
CA GLU A 50 -0.99 -1.69 -7.98
C GLU A 50 -0.07 -1.70 -9.20
N VAL A 51 0.28 -0.51 -9.70
CA VAL A 51 1.28 -0.28 -10.75
C VAL A 51 2.62 -0.02 -10.09
N ARG A 52 3.59 -0.91 -10.32
CA ARG A 52 4.90 -0.88 -9.66
C ARG A 52 6.01 -0.44 -10.59
N ARG A 53 7.02 0.25 -10.03
CA ARG A 53 8.28 0.60 -10.70
C ARG A 53 8.11 1.49 -11.94
N ILE A 54 7.24 2.48 -11.86
CA ILE A 54 7.06 3.48 -12.93
C ILE A 54 7.82 4.77 -12.61
N SER A 55 8.05 5.59 -13.63
CA SER A 55 8.73 6.89 -13.45
C SER A 55 7.79 7.90 -12.77
N GLU A 56 8.34 8.93 -12.13
CA GLU A 56 7.52 9.98 -11.49
C GLU A 56 6.54 10.65 -12.47
N GLU A 57 7.02 10.94 -13.69
CA GLU A 57 6.22 11.57 -14.75
C GLU A 57 5.05 10.67 -15.18
N GLU A 58 5.28 9.36 -15.30
CA GLU A 58 4.23 8.39 -15.60
C GLU A 58 3.25 8.24 -14.43
N ALA A 59 3.74 8.18 -13.20
CA ALA A 59 2.89 8.09 -12.01
C ALA A 59 1.99 9.32 -11.86
N LYS A 60 2.55 10.52 -12.04
CA LYS A 60 1.79 11.78 -12.03
C LYS A 60 0.80 11.86 -13.20
N GLY A 61 1.21 11.41 -14.38
CA GLY A 61 0.32 11.30 -15.55
C GLY A 61 -0.87 10.40 -15.26
N LEU A 62 -0.60 9.19 -14.75
CA LEU A 62 -1.62 8.20 -14.40
C LEU A 62 -2.56 8.73 -13.31
N CYS A 63 -2.02 9.31 -12.23
CA CYS A 63 -2.82 9.97 -11.20
C CYS A 63 -3.75 11.01 -11.81
N LYS A 64 -3.23 11.91 -12.65
CA LYS A 64 -4.01 13.00 -13.23
C LYS A 64 -5.07 12.53 -14.22
N GLU A 65 -4.82 11.44 -14.96
CA GLU A 65 -5.81 10.85 -15.86
C GLU A 65 -6.92 10.11 -15.11
N LEU A 66 -6.62 9.58 -13.92
CA LEU A 66 -7.56 8.89 -13.05
C LEU A 66 -8.27 9.87 -12.07
N GLU A 67 -7.67 11.04 -11.82
CA GLU A 67 -8.20 12.13 -11.00
C GLU A 67 -9.45 12.72 -11.65
N GLY A 68 -10.59 12.63 -10.96
CA GLY A 68 -11.89 13.07 -11.48
C GLY A 68 -12.89 11.94 -11.73
N ARG A 69 -12.47 10.68 -11.54
CA ARG A 69 -13.40 9.55 -11.32
C ARG A 69 -13.55 9.32 -9.81
N ASP A 70 -14.65 8.68 -9.41
CA ASP A 70 -14.91 8.22 -8.04
C ASP A 70 -14.00 7.00 -7.72
N LEU A 71 -12.68 7.23 -7.77
CA LEU A 71 -11.62 6.22 -7.63
C LEU A 71 -10.60 6.73 -6.63
N LEU A 72 -10.03 5.82 -5.85
CA LEU A 72 -8.99 6.18 -4.89
C LEU A 72 -7.61 5.90 -5.49
N VAL A 73 -6.87 6.97 -5.82
CA VAL A 73 -5.52 6.86 -6.39
C VAL A 73 -4.47 7.33 -5.39
N LYS A 74 -3.58 6.43 -4.98
CA LYS A 74 -2.46 6.69 -4.07
C LYS A 74 -1.13 6.50 -4.79
N MET A 75 -0.33 7.55 -4.87
CA MET A 75 1.06 7.46 -5.32
C MET A 75 2.00 7.43 -4.13
N TYR A 76 2.95 6.49 -4.10
CA TYR A 76 3.99 6.44 -3.07
C TYR A 76 5.35 6.03 -3.65
N GLY A 77 6.41 6.62 -3.10
CA GLY A 77 7.78 6.26 -3.46
C GLY A 77 8.16 4.90 -2.87
N ILE A 78 8.95 4.09 -3.60
CA ILE A 78 9.41 2.77 -3.14
C ILE A 78 10.13 2.84 -1.78
N LYS A 79 10.85 3.95 -1.52
CA LYS A 79 11.53 4.17 -0.23
C LYS A 79 10.55 4.40 0.94
N GLN A 80 9.37 4.97 0.67
CA GLN A 80 8.42 5.39 1.71
C GLN A 80 7.65 4.19 2.29
N ARG A 81 7.24 3.23 1.45
CA ARG A 81 6.59 1.98 1.92
C ARG A 81 7.55 1.09 2.73
N GLN A 82 8.85 1.13 2.43
CA GLN A 82 9.85 0.41 3.21
C GLN A 82 10.01 1.04 4.60
N ILE A 83 10.07 2.38 4.69
CA ILE A 83 10.14 3.10 5.97
C ILE A 83 8.87 2.89 6.80
N GLU A 84 7.68 2.88 6.17
CA GLU A 84 6.42 2.66 6.92
C GLU A 84 6.30 1.22 7.42
N ARG A 85 6.75 0.22 6.65
CA ARG A 85 6.87 -1.17 7.12
C ARG A 85 7.92 -1.31 8.22
N GLU A 86 9.08 -0.67 8.10
CA GLU A 86 10.12 -0.68 9.14
C GLU A 86 9.70 0.09 10.41
N SER A 87 8.85 1.12 10.29
CA SER A 87 8.39 1.90 11.45
C SER A 87 7.26 1.21 12.22
N LYS A 88 6.52 0.28 11.60
CA LYS A 88 5.51 -0.56 12.25
C LYS A 88 6.09 -1.81 12.91
N GLN A 89 7.41 -2.02 12.82
CA GLN A 89 8.08 -3.17 13.42
C GLN A 89 8.42 -2.89 14.89
N ILE A 90 7.62 -3.43 15.81
CA ILE A 90 7.92 -3.41 17.24
C ILE A 90 9.11 -4.34 17.49
N ARG A 91 10.11 -3.91 18.28
CA ARG A 91 11.25 -4.76 18.65
C ARG A 91 11.12 -5.20 20.09
N CYS A 92 11.35 -6.48 20.37
CA CYS A 92 11.40 -6.96 21.74
C CYS A 92 12.58 -6.31 22.48
N PRO A 93 12.37 -5.66 23.63
CA PRO A 93 13.43 -4.97 24.38
C PRO A 93 14.46 -5.94 24.98
N LYS A 94 14.12 -7.23 25.12
CA LYS A 94 14.98 -8.24 25.74
C LYS A 94 15.89 -8.96 24.75
N CYS A 95 15.40 -9.31 23.56
CA CYS A 95 16.16 -10.09 22.58
C CYS A 95 16.39 -9.36 21.24
N GLY A 96 15.74 -8.22 21.01
CA GLY A 96 15.85 -7.46 19.77
C GLY A 96 15.07 -8.03 18.58
N THR A 97 14.34 -9.14 18.78
CA THR A 97 13.49 -9.76 17.75
C THR A 97 12.46 -8.78 17.24
N VAL A 98 12.31 -8.72 15.92
CA VAL A 98 11.30 -7.90 15.24
C VAL A 98 9.96 -8.62 15.30
N LEU A 99 8.97 -7.97 15.91
CA LEU A 99 7.61 -8.44 16.05
C LEU A 99 6.73 -7.78 14.99
N GLU A 100 5.95 -8.59 14.27
CA GLU A 100 4.95 -8.10 13.31
C GLU A 100 3.68 -7.58 14.00
N THR A 101 3.39 -8.06 15.22
CA THR A 101 2.27 -7.60 16.04
C THR A 101 2.69 -7.51 17.51
N LEU A 102 2.07 -6.59 18.28
CA LEU A 102 2.24 -6.50 19.74
C LEU A 102 1.50 -7.67 20.41
N GLU A 103 2.08 -8.87 20.31
CA GLU A 103 1.62 -9.99 21.14
C GLU A 103 2.07 -9.76 22.58
N TRP A 104 1.25 -10.22 23.53
CA TRP A 104 1.53 -10.16 24.98
C TRP A 104 2.87 -10.83 25.37
N ARG A 105 3.44 -11.63 24.47
CA ARG A 105 4.69 -12.37 24.66
C ARG A 105 5.52 -12.43 23.38
N CYS A 106 6.83 -12.22 23.51
CA CYS A 106 7.76 -12.42 22.39
C CYS A 106 7.90 -13.92 22.06
N PRO A 107 7.75 -14.36 20.79
CA PRO A 107 7.82 -15.78 20.41
C PRO A 107 9.23 -16.40 20.55
N GLU A 108 10.29 -15.60 20.42
CA GLU A 108 11.66 -16.11 20.56
C GLU A 108 12.13 -16.21 22.02
N CYS A 109 12.06 -15.11 22.77
CA CYS A 109 12.61 -15.05 24.13
C CYS A 109 11.56 -15.26 25.23
N TYR A 110 10.30 -15.44 24.85
CA TYR A 110 9.16 -15.66 25.75
C TYR A 110 8.99 -14.58 26.82
N HIS A 111 9.57 -13.39 26.60
CA HIS A 111 9.41 -12.24 27.48
C HIS A 111 7.99 -11.69 27.34
N GLU A 112 7.30 -11.63 28.46
CA GLU A 112 5.99 -11.03 28.59
C GLU A 112 6.16 -9.51 28.66
N PHE A 113 5.43 -8.79 27.82
CA PHE A 113 5.40 -7.33 27.88
C PHE A 113 4.43 -6.97 29.02
N PRO A 114 4.87 -6.25 30.07
CA PRO A 114 3.96 -5.79 31.11
C PRO A 114 2.84 -4.99 30.45
N GLU A 115 1.60 -5.36 30.77
CA GLU A 115 0.38 -4.86 30.14
C GLU A 115 0.45 -3.34 29.92
N TYR A 116 0.31 -2.94 28.66
CA TYR A 116 0.07 -1.56 28.32
C TYR A 116 -1.34 -1.24 28.80
N GLU A 117 -1.48 -0.55 29.94
CA GLU A 117 -2.75 0.04 30.32
C GLU A 117 -3.16 0.96 29.15
N PHE A 118 -4.22 0.57 28.45
CA PHE A 118 -4.93 1.45 27.54
C PHE A 118 -5.42 2.62 28.38
N VAL A 119 -4.71 3.75 28.33
CA VAL A 119 -5.32 5.03 28.66
C VAL A 119 -6.31 5.26 27.53
N GLY A 120 -7.55 4.82 27.74
CA GLY A 120 -8.66 5.14 26.86
C GLY A 120 -8.70 6.65 26.70
N ASP A 121 -8.73 7.09 25.44
CA ASP A 121 -9.09 8.46 25.07
C ASP A 121 -10.57 8.66 25.47
N GLU A 122 -10.80 8.87 26.76
CA GLU A 122 -12.06 9.39 27.30
C GLU A 122 -12.01 10.91 27.16
N ASP A 123 -12.31 11.41 25.96
CA ASP A 123 -12.86 12.76 25.78
C ASP A 123 -13.77 12.74 24.54
N GLY A 124 -14.86 11.97 24.67
CA GLY A 124 -16.05 12.15 23.86
C GLY A 124 -16.93 13.20 24.51
N GLU A 125 -16.94 14.40 23.95
CA GLU A 125 -17.95 15.45 24.19
C GLU A 125 -19.38 14.88 24.06
N ALA A 126 -20.20 15.03 25.12
CA ALA A 126 -21.59 15.49 25.08
C ALA A 126 -22.19 15.58 26.50
#